data_AF-A0A948B555-F1
#
_entry.id   AF-A0A948B555-F1
#
_cell.length_a   1.000
_cell.length_b   1.000
_cell.length_c   1.000
_cell.angle_alpha   90.00
_cell.angle_beta   90.00
_cell.angle_gamma   90.00
#
_symmetry.space_group_name_H-M   'P 1'
#
loop_
_entity.id
_entity.type
_entity.pdbx_description
1 polymer ?
#
loop_
_entity_poly.entity_id
_entity_poly.type
_entity_poly.pdbx_seq_one_letter_code
_entity_poly.pdbx_strand_id
1 'polypeptide(L)'
;MALVKGEVSVNKLARVASIATSENQEEIAGLAKKLPQSALEVLARDVRGQQALLEVENANGLHKSLFEVESMRAHVNPQQSLEGVKAEELRLDEDVREELAELQGKGIDICSLIREMLQRRREELAKEKEKLAEEENRRAGMWGKAAASAKGNKAMVRGQTVVMGGRMVVRAQKIKPSRYIPAKIRHLLRNEHGTKCTVRNCGKRADVIHHTQRFALSRNHDPRFMAPLCAQHHAIAHGIDGVFWEKRQL
;
A
#
# COMPACT_ATOMS: atom_id res chain seq x y z
N MET A 1 9.39 9.75 -26.85
CA MET A 1 8.49 10.91 -26.63
C MET A 1 7.01 10.51 -26.62
N ALA A 2 6.55 9.78 -25.59
CA ALA A 2 5.15 9.34 -25.48
C ALA A 2 4.17 10.46 -25.05
N LEU A 3 4.68 11.55 -24.45
CA LEU A 3 3.88 12.66 -23.92
C LEU A 3 3.34 13.61 -25.01
N VAL A 4 3.93 13.59 -26.20
CA VAL A 4 3.65 14.56 -27.29
C VAL A 4 2.52 14.09 -28.23
N LYS A 5 2.11 12.82 -28.16
CA LYS A 5 1.16 12.21 -29.13
C LYS A 5 -0.34 12.52 -28.89
N GLY A 6 -0.68 13.42 -27.98
CA GLY A 6 -2.09 13.81 -27.73
C GLY A 6 -2.98 12.75 -27.08
N GLU A 7 -2.42 11.60 -26.67
CA GLU A 7 -3.16 10.49 -26.05
C GLU A 7 -3.58 10.76 -24.60
N VAL A 8 -3.02 11.80 -23.97
CA VAL A 8 -3.30 12.19 -22.57
C VAL A 8 -3.69 13.65 -22.54
N SER A 9 -4.73 13.99 -21.77
CA SER A 9 -5.15 15.38 -21.64
C SER A 9 -4.06 16.24 -20.99
N VAL A 10 -3.91 17.47 -21.48
CA VAL A 10 -2.95 18.46 -20.94
C VAL A 10 -3.09 18.61 -19.43
N ASN A 11 -4.33 18.59 -18.92
CA ASN A 11 -4.61 18.67 -17.48
C ASN A 11 -4.02 17.51 -16.67
N LYS A 12 -4.02 16.28 -17.19
CA LYS A 12 -3.37 15.14 -16.51
C LYS A 12 -1.85 15.25 -16.58
N LEU A 13 -1.32 15.66 -17.73
CA LEU A 13 0.12 15.85 -17.93
C LEU A 13 0.69 16.92 -17.00
N ALA A 14 0.00 18.05 -16.84
CA ALA A 14 0.41 19.13 -15.95
C ALA A 14 0.61 18.68 -14.50
N ARG A 15 -0.15 17.66 -14.03
CA ARG A 15 -0.06 17.16 -12.64
C ARG A 15 1.16 16.28 -12.39
N VAL A 16 1.66 15.60 -13.42
CA VAL A 16 2.83 14.73 -13.30
C VAL A 16 4.10 15.33 -13.89
N ALA A 17 3.99 16.44 -14.62
CA ALA A 17 5.15 17.12 -15.20
C ALA A 17 6.20 17.48 -14.14
N SER A 18 5.78 17.86 -12.92
CA SER A 18 6.70 18.21 -11.83
C SER A 18 7.53 17.05 -11.29
N ILE A 19 7.14 15.80 -11.56
CA ILE A 19 7.84 14.59 -11.08
C ILE A 19 8.46 13.77 -12.23
N ALA A 20 8.27 14.22 -13.47
CA ALA A 20 8.85 13.60 -14.64
C ALA A 20 10.30 14.04 -14.84
N THR A 21 11.21 13.07 -14.82
CA THR A 21 12.62 13.20 -15.15
C THR A 21 12.90 12.52 -16.49
N SER A 22 14.09 12.76 -17.06
CA SER A 22 14.54 12.06 -18.27
C SER A 22 14.52 10.53 -18.12
N GLU A 23 14.73 10.03 -16.90
CA GLU A 23 14.81 8.61 -16.57
C GLU A 23 13.43 7.95 -16.37
N ASN A 24 12.45 8.66 -15.78
CA ASN A 24 11.16 8.06 -15.41
C ASN A 24 9.96 8.51 -16.28
N GLN A 25 10.17 9.43 -17.22
CA GLN A 25 9.12 10.05 -18.04
C GLN A 25 8.21 9.05 -18.77
N GLU A 26 8.74 7.91 -19.21
CA GLU A 26 7.94 6.89 -19.91
C GLU A 26 6.99 6.16 -18.97
N GLU A 27 7.44 5.83 -17.76
CA GLU A 27 6.62 5.18 -16.74
C GLU A 27 5.49 6.12 -16.28
N ILE A 28 5.84 7.39 -16.06
CA ILE A 28 4.88 8.43 -15.68
C ILE A 28 3.85 8.66 -16.79
N ALA A 29 4.26 8.65 -18.06
CA ALA A 29 3.34 8.73 -19.19
C ALA A 29 2.37 7.53 -19.21
N GLY A 30 2.86 6.32 -18.91
CA GLY A 30 2.03 5.12 -18.78
C GLY A 30 1.01 5.23 -17.65
N LEU A 31 1.43 5.74 -16.48
CA LEU A 31 0.54 5.98 -15.34
C LEU A 31 -0.49 7.08 -15.65
N ALA A 32 -0.12 8.15 -16.35
CA ALA A 32 -1.04 9.23 -16.71
C ALA A 32 -2.20 8.78 -17.62
N LYS A 33 -1.95 7.78 -18.48
CA LYS A 33 -2.99 7.13 -19.30
C LYS A 33 -3.97 6.32 -18.46
N LYS A 34 -3.46 5.57 -17.48
CA LYS A 34 -4.22 4.56 -16.71
C LYS A 34 -4.93 5.14 -15.48
N LEU A 35 -4.34 6.12 -14.80
CA LEU A 35 -4.83 6.63 -13.52
C LEU A 35 -5.86 7.77 -13.67
N PRO A 36 -6.82 7.90 -12.74
CA PRO A 36 -7.68 9.06 -12.65
C PRO A 36 -6.89 10.29 -12.20
N GLN A 37 -7.39 11.48 -12.52
CA GLN A 37 -6.69 12.74 -12.23
C GLN A 37 -6.38 12.93 -10.74
N SER A 38 -7.31 12.58 -9.84
CA SER A 38 -7.11 12.68 -8.39
C SER A 38 -6.03 11.73 -7.87
N ALA A 39 -5.83 10.57 -8.50
CA ALA A 39 -4.76 9.65 -8.15
C ALA A 39 -3.39 10.17 -8.65
N LEU A 40 -3.34 10.79 -9.82
CA LEU A 40 -2.12 11.41 -10.34
C LEU A 40 -1.64 12.58 -9.47
N GLU A 41 -2.58 13.36 -8.94
CA GLU A 41 -2.27 14.46 -8.03
C GLU A 41 -1.66 13.94 -6.71
N VAL A 42 -2.24 12.89 -6.13
CA VAL A 42 -1.70 12.25 -4.93
C VAL A 42 -0.33 11.62 -5.21
N LEU A 43 -0.17 10.92 -6.34
CA LEU A 43 1.11 10.36 -6.75
C LEU A 43 2.19 11.44 -6.85
N ALA A 44 1.89 12.54 -7.54
CA ALA A 44 2.84 13.64 -7.71
C ALA A 44 3.22 14.28 -6.36
N ARG A 45 2.25 14.43 -5.46
CA ARG A 45 2.50 14.92 -4.10
C ARG A 45 3.42 13.98 -3.32
N ASP A 46 3.16 12.68 -3.35
CA ASP A 46 3.90 11.72 -2.55
C ASP A 46 5.33 11.53 -3.09
N VAL A 47 5.52 11.49 -4.42
CA VAL A 47 6.86 11.41 -5.04
C VAL A 47 7.69 12.65 -4.70
N ARG A 48 7.12 13.87 -4.78
CA ARG A 48 7.83 15.08 -4.34
C ARG A 48 8.19 15.03 -2.86
N GLY A 49 7.29 14.53 -2.02
CA GLY A 49 7.55 14.35 -0.59
C GLY A 49 8.68 13.35 -0.33
N GLN A 50 8.77 12.27 -1.09
CA GLN A 50 9.86 11.29 -1.00
C GLN A 50 11.19 11.87 -1.50
N GLN A 51 11.19 12.61 -2.61
CA GLN A 51 12.39 13.29 -3.12
C GLN A 51 12.94 14.29 -2.08
N ALA A 52 12.07 15.11 -1.49
CA ALA A 52 12.45 16.05 -0.44
C ALA A 52 13.02 15.33 0.80
N LEU A 53 12.48 14.17 1.17
CA LEU A 53 13.02 13.36 2.27
C LEU A 53 14.41 12.81 1.95
N LEU A 54 14.60 12.26 0.75
CA LEU A 54 15.91 11.76 0.30
C LEU A 54 16.96 12.87 0.23
N GLU A 55 16.58 14.08 -0.17
CA GLU A 55 17.48 15.25 -0.17
C GLU A 55 17.92 15.65 1.24
N VAL A 56 17.00 15.61 2.22
CA VAL A 56 17.32 15.84 3.64
C VAL A 56 18.21 14.72 4.20
N GLU A 57 17.94 13.46 3.85
CA GLU A 57 18.76 12.31 4.27
C GLU A 57 20.16 12.34 3.63
N ASN A 58 20.28 12.78 2.38
CA ASN A 58 21.55 12.94 1.68
C ASN A 58 22.39 14.09 2.24
N ALA A 59 21.75 15.18 2.69
CA ALA A 59 22.43 16.24 3.45
C ALA A 59 23.00 15.74 4.80
N ASN A 60 22.43 14.65 5.33
CA ASN A 60 22.87 13.99 6.56
C ASN A 60 23.78 12.76 6.32
N GLY A 61 24.23 12.54 5.08
CA GLY A 61 25.28 11.56 4.76
C GLY A 61 24.86 10.08 4.71
N LEU A 62 23.57 9.76 4.56
CA LEU A 62 23.11 8.36 4.49
C LEU A 62 22.51 8.02 3.12
N HIS A 63 23.31 7.41 2.25
CA HIS A 63 22.91 7.03 0.90
C HIS A 63 22.01 5.78 0.91
N LYS A 64 20.78 5.87 0.38
CA LYS A 64 20.01 4.68 -0.08
C LYS A 64 19.31 4.94 -1.42
N SER A 65 19.36 3.92 -2.27
CA SER A 65 18.86 3.92 -3.64
C SER A 65 17.32 3.91 -3.70
N LEU A 66 16.77 4.59 -4.71
CA LEU A 66 15.33 4.84 -4.92
C LEU A 66 14.51 3.56 -5.22
N PHE A 67 15.18 2.42 -5.46
CA PHE A 67 14.57 1.18 -5.96
C PHE A 67 15.05 -0.13 -5.28
N GLU A 68 15.96 -0.09 -4.30
CA GLU A 68 16.25 -1.30 -3.53
C GLU A 68 15.13 -1.59 -2.53
N VAL A 69 14.38 -2.62 -2.88
CA VAL A 69 13.30 -3.27 -2.15
C VAL A 69 13.85 -3.92 -0.88
N GLU A 70 14.29 -3.13 0.09
CA GLU A 70 14.32 -3.56 1.48
C GLU A 70 12.92 -3.37 2.08
N SER A 71 12.19 -4.48 2.08
CA SER A 71 11.17 -4.88 3.05
C SER A 71 10.46 -3.72 3.77
N MET A 72 9.16 -3.57 3.47
CA MET A 72 8.18 -2.75 4.17
C MET A 72 8.31 -2.87 5.71
N ARG A 73 9.23 -2.12 6.30
CA ARG A 73 9.43 -2.02 7.74
C ARG A 73 8.84 -0.72 8.24
N ALA A 74 8.07 -0.93 9.31
CA ALA A 74 7.63 -0.03 10.37
C ALA A 74 7.52 1.47 10.06
N HIS A 75 6.31 1.96 10.30
CA HIS A 75 5.99 3.36 10.55
C HIS A 75 7.01 4.04 11.47
N VAL A 76 7.85 4.88 10.88
CA VAL A 76 8.43 6.04 11.56
C VAL A 76 8.28 7.19 10.57
N ASN A 77 7.61 8.25 11.01
CA ASN A 77 7.41 9.47 10.25
C ASN A 77 8.68 10.34 10.39
N PRO A 78 9.52 10.53 9.36
CA PRO A 78 10.76 11.30 9.50
C PRO A 78 10.55 12.81 9.34
N GLN A 79 9.32 13.29 9.11
CA GLN A 79 9.04 14.70 8.80
C GLN A 79 8.75 15.60 10.01
N GLN A 80 9.19 15.25 11.22
CA GLN A 80 9.36 16.27 12.26
C GLN A 80 10.81 16.74 12.23
N SER A 81 11.03 17.83 11.48
CA SER A 81 12.21 18.67 11.58
C SER A 81 12.50 18.97 13.06
N LEU A 82 13.71 18.64 13.49
CA LEU A 82 14.24 18.77 14.84
C LEU A 82 14.44 20.22 15.31
N GLU A 83 13.99 21.20 14.52
CA GLU A 83 14.01 22.62 14.89
C GLU A 83 12.56 23.10 15.00
N GLY A 84 12.03 23.14 16.22
CA GLY A 84 10.81 23.90 16.53
C GLY A 84 9.54 23.11 16.86
N VAL A 85 9.59 21.78 17.05
CA VAL A 85 8.51 21.10 17.77
C VAL A 85 8.65 21.48 19.24
N LYS A 86 8.03 22.60 19.65
CA LYS A 86 7.65 22.79 21.04
C LYS A 86 6.97 21.48 21.43
N ALA A 87 7.53 20.76 22.39
CA ALA A 87 6.90 19.58 22.95
C ALA A 87 5.47 19.99 23.28
N GLU A 88 4.51 19.55 22.45
CA GLU A 88 3.11 19.56 22.84
C GLU A 88 3.12 18.71 24.10
N GLU A 89 3.04 19.36 25.26
CA GLU A 89 2.89 18.69 26.54
C GLU A 89 1.73 17.73 26.33
N LEU A 90 2.05 16.43 26.30
CA LEU A 90 1.04 15.40 26.28
C LEU A 90 0.20 15.67 27.52
N ARG A 91 -1.02 16.17 27.30
CA ARG A 91 -2.03 16.34 28.35
C ARG A 91 -2.43 14.94 28.79
N LEU A 92 -1.63 14.39 29.69
CA LEU A 92 -1.93 13.15 30.38
C LEU A 92 -2.95 13.49 31.46
N ASP A 93 -3.95 12.63 31.62
CA ASP A 93 -4.89 12.71 32.73
C ASP A 93 -4.13 12.64 34.07
N GLU A 94 -4.64 13.31 35.09
CA GLU A 94 -3.93 13.47 36.37
C GLU A 94 -3.60 12.12 37.01
N ASP A 95 -4.53 11.16 36.96
CA ASP A 95 -4.34 9.79 37.44
C ASP A 95 -3.14 9.09 36.76
N VAL A 96 -2.98 9.30 35.45
CA VAL A 96 -1.88 8.71 34.66
C VAL A 96 -0.54 9.35 35.03
N ARG A 97 -0.54 10.66 35.34
CA ARG A 97 0.68 11.36 35.79
C ARG A 97 1.11 10.87 37.17
N GLU A 98 0.16 10.64 38.07
CA GLU A 98 0.41 10.11 39.41
C GLU A 98 1.01 8.69 39.33
N GLU A 99 0.41 7.80 38.53
CA GLU A 99 0.96 6.45 38.32
C GLU A 99 2.37 6.48 37.71
N LEU A 100 2.63 7.34 36.73
CA LEU A 100 3.96 7.49 36.14
C LEU A 100 4.99 8.00 37.16
N ALA A 101 4.59 8.95 38.02
CA ALA A 101 5.46 9.46 39.08
C ALA A 101 5.77 8.37 40.13
N GLU A 102 4.79 7.54 40.50
CA GLU A 102 5.00 6.41 41.41
C GLU A 102 5.96 5.38 40.82
N LEU A 103 5.83 5.05 39.53
CA LEU A 103 6.73 4.13 38.83
C LEU A 103 8.16 4.69 38.74
N GLN A 104 8.32 5.99 38.51
CA GLN A 104 9.63 6.65 38.57
C GLN A 104 10.22 6.63 39.99
N GLY A 105 9.40 6.85 41.02
CA GLY A 105 9.80 6.76 42.42
C GLY A 105 10.29 5.37 42.82
N LYS A 106 9.78 4.32 42.17
CA LYS A 106 10.25 2.93 42.30
C LYS A 106 11.52 2.62 41.50
N GLY A 107 12.08 3.61 40.79
CA GLY A 107 13.29 3.45 39.97
C GLY A 107 13.06 2.70 38.66
N ILE A 108 11.81 2.58 38.19
CA ILE A 108 11.49 1.90 36.94
C ILE A 108 11.74 2.87 35.78
N ASP A 109 12.60 2.47 34.84
CA ASP A 109 12.77 3.20 33.58
C ASP A 109 11.57 2.93 32.65
N ILE A 110 10.58 3.81 32.73
CA ILE A 110 9.33 3.76 31.95
C ILE A 110 9.62 3.72 30.44
N CYS A 111 10.64 4.44 29.97
CA CYS A 111 10.99 4.44 28.55
C CYS A 111 11.43 3.05 28.09
N SER A 112 12.23 2.36 28.92
CA SER A 112 12.64 0.98 28.65
C SER A 112 11.46 0.02 28.70
N LEU A 113 10.56 0.16 29.68
CA LEU A 113 9.34 -0.66 29.78
C LEU A 113 8.44 -0.53 28.55
N ILE A 114 8.15 0.70 28.10
CA ILE A 114 7.33 0.95 26.91
C ILE A 114 7.98 0.32 25.68
N ARG A 115 9.30 0.48 25.50
CA ARG A 115 10.02 -0.13 24.39
C ARG A 115 9.91 -1.65 24.41
N GLU A 116 10.03 -2.28 25.58
CA GLU A 116 9.88 -3.72 25.74
C GLU A 116 8.45 -4.19 25.40
N MET A 117 7.43 -3.51 25.90
CA MET A 117 6.02 -3.82 25.59
C MET A 117 5.73 -3.70 24.09
N LEU A 118 6.25 -2.65 23.43
CA LEU A 118 6.11 -2.46 21.99
C LEU A 118 6.83 -3.56 21.20
N GLN A 119 8.03 -3.95 21.62
CA GLN A 119 8.80 -5.03 21.02
C GLN A 119 8.05 -6.38 21.13
N ARG A 120 7.57 -6.71 22.33
CA ARG A 120 6.78 -7.91 22.60
C ARG A 120 5.52 -7.95 21.71
N ARG A 121 4.81 -6.83 21.59
CA ARG A 121 3.61 -6.74 20.75
C ARG A 121 3.93 -6.94 19.27
N ARG A 122 5.04 -6.40 18.77
CA ARG A 122 5.49 -6.61 17.38
C ARG A 122 5.78 -8.08 17.11
N GLU A 123 6.41 -8.77 18.05
CA GLU A 123 6.70 -10.21 17.93
C GLU A 123 5.43 -11.06 17.97
N GLU A 124 4.47 -10.75 18.83
CA GLU A 124 3.16 -11.39 18.86
C GLU A 124 2.43 -11.24 17.52
N LEU A 125 2.35 -10.01 16.99
CA LEU A 125 1.73 -9.76 15.70
C LEU A 125 2.45 -10.49 14.56
N ALA A 126 3.79 -10.59 14.61
CA ALA A 126 4.56 -11.35 13.63
C ALA A 126 4.22 -12.86 13.68
N LYS A 127 4.15 -13.44 14.89
CA LYS A 127 3.75 -14.85 15.10
C LYS A 127 2.31 -15.10 14.66
N GLU A 128 1.38 -14.19 14.94
CA GLU A 128 -0.01 -14.29 14.45
C GLU A 128 -0.10 -14.23 12.92
N LYS A 129 0.67 -13.33 12.29
CA LYS A 129 0.75 -13.24 10.82
C LYS A 129 1.23 -14.54 10.20
N GLU A 130 2.28 -15.13 10.77
CA GLU A 130 2.84 -16.39 10.30
C GLU A 130 1.83 -17.53 10.42
N LYS A 131 1.18 -17.68 11.59
CA LYS A 131 0.12 -18.67 11.81
C LYS A 131 -1.05 -18.52 10.85
N LEU A 132 -1.53 -17.29 10.62
CA LEU A 132 -2.62 -17.03 9.69
C LEU A 132 -2.20 -17.31 8.24
N ALA A 133 -0.97 -16.98 7.85
CA ALA A 133 -0.45 -17.29 6.53
C ALA A 133 -0.37 -18.81 6.30
N GLU A 134 0.06 -19.58 7.30
CA GLU A 134 0.07 -21.03 7.26
C GLU A 134 -1.34 -21.62 7.19
N GLU A 135 -2.29 -21.12 8.01
CA GLU A 135 -3.69 -21.54 7.99
C GLU A 135 -4.33 -21.31 6.61
N GLU A 136 -4.12 -20.13 6.02
CA GLU A 136 -4.63 -19.79 4.68
C GLU A 136 -3.95 -20.63 3.59
N ASN A 137 -2.64 -20.88 3.67
CA ASN A 137 -1.95 -21.76 2.73
C ASN A 137 -2.47 -23.20 2.80
N ARG A 138 -2.70 -23.72 4.01
CA ARG A 138 -3.31 -25.04 4.23
C ARG A 138 -4.72 -25.10 3.65
N ARG A 139 -5.53 -24.06 3.88
CA ARG A 139 -6.88 -23.93 3.34
C ARG A 139 -6.85 -23.88 1.80
N ALA A 140 -5.95 -23.09 1.21
CA ALA A 140 -5.78 -23.01 -0.24
C ALA A 140 -5.35 -24.35 -0.85
N GLY A 141 -4.44 -25.08 -0.20
CA GLY A 141 -4.00 -26.41 -0.62
C GLY A 141 -5.13 -27.45 -0.61
N MET A 142 -6.00 -27.42 0.40
CA MET A 142 -7.18 -28.30 0.49
C MET A 142 -8.19 -28.03 -0.64
N TRP A 143 -8.40 -26.75 -0.99
CA TRP A 143 -9.29 -26.35 -2.08
C TRP A 143 -8.69 -26.60 -3.47
N GLY A 144 -7.36 -26.53 -3.61
CA GLY A 144 -6.65 -26.89 -4.83
C GLY A 144 -6.85 -28.36 -5.22
N LYS A 145 -6.85 -29.26 -4.23
CA LYS A 145 -7.13 -30.70 -4.45
C LYS A 145 -8.59 -30.96 -4.82
N ALA A 146 -9.55 -30.28 -4.19
CA ALA A 146 -10.97 -30.39 -4.54
C ALA A 146 -11.28 -29.83 -5.95
N ALA A 147 -10.67 -28.70 -6.33
CA ALA A 147 -10.88 -28.07 -7.64
C ALA A 147 -10.19 -28.82 -8.80
N ALA A 148 -9.10 -29.56 -8.54
CA ALA A 148 -8.47 -30.42 -9.53
C ALA A 148 -9.35 -31.65 -9.87
N SER A 149 -10.10 -32.17 -8.89
CA SER A 149 -11.05 -33.27 -9.09
C SER A 149 -12.29 -32.86 -9.91
N ALA A 150 -12.69 -31.58 -9.86
CA ALA A 150 -13.87 -31.06 -10.57
C ALA A 150 -13.61 -30.56 -12.01
N LYS A 151 -12.39 -30.72 -12.55
CA LYS A 151 -12.00 -30.25 -13.90
C LYS A 151 -12.10 -31.32 -15.00
N GLY A 152 -12.92 -32.36 -14.80
CA GLY A 152 -13.51 -33.08 -15.92
C GLY A 152 -14.68 -32.28 -16.48
N ASN A 153 -14.62 -31.91 -17.76
CA ASN A 153 -15.71 -31.31 -18.55
C ASN A 153 -16.06 -29.84 -18.28
N LYS A 154 -15.36 -28.91 -18.95
CA LYS A 154 -15.99 -27.71 -19.56
C LYS A 154 -15.01 -27.00 -20.51
N ALA A 155 -14.88 -27.55 -21.72
CA ALA A 155 -14.51 -26.74 -22.87
C ALA A 155 -15.72 -25.88 -23.22
N MET A 156 -15.71 -24.60 -22.84
CA MET A 156 -16.74 -23.65 -23.24
C MET A 156 -16.07 -22.46 -23.92
N VAL A 157 -16.36 -22.36 -25.21
CA VAL A 157 -15.95 -21.35 -26.17
C VAL A 157 -16.24 -19.94 -25.61
N ARG A 158 -15.23 -19.08 -25.60
CA ARG A 158 -15.38 -17.64 -25.31
C ARG A 158 -14.68 -16.83 -26.38
N GLY A 159 -15.46 -16.09 -27.16
CA GLY A 159 -14.94 -15.04 -28.03
C GLY A 159 -15.80 -14.78 -29.27
N GLN A 160 -17.09 -14.48 -29.10
CA GLN A 160 -17.85 -13.80 -30.16
C GLN A 160 -17.79 -12.30 -29.93
N THR A 161 -17.05 -11.62 -30.79
CA THR A 161 -17.09 -10.16 -31.00
C THR A 161 -18.33 -9.84 -31.82
N VAL A 162 -19.26 -9.06 -31.27
CA VAL A 162 -20.39 -8.51 -32.04
C VAL A 162 -20.09 -7.06 -32.34
N VAL A 163 -19.99 -6.73 -33.63
CA VAL A 163 -19.86 -5.36 -34.13
C VAL A 163 -21.28 -4.84 -34.36
N MET A 164 -21.71 -3.85 -33.59
CA MET A 164 -22.90 -3.06 -33.92
C MET A 164 -22.49 -1.61 -34.17
N GLY A 165 -22.64 -1.15 -35.41
CA GLY A 165 -22.89 0.27 -35.72
C GLY A 165 -21.75 1.27 -35.61
N GLY A 166 -20.48 0.90 -35.81
CA GLY A 166 -19.41 1.87 -36.15
C GLY A 166 -18.99 2.90 -35.08
N ARG A 167 -19.54 2.85 -33.85
CA ARG A 167 -19.07 3.66 -32.71
C ARG A 167 -18.38 2.79 -31.67
N MET A 168 -17.11 3.08 -31.38
CA MET A 168 -16.40 2.49 -30.23
C MET A 168 -17.01 3.03 -28.93
N VAL A 169 -17.98 2.32 -28.38
CA VAL A 169 -18.48 2.58 -27.02
C VAL A 169 -17.58 1.80 -26.06
N VAL A 170 -16.76 2.51 -25.26
CA VAL A 170 -15.95 1.88 -24.23
C VAL A 170 -16.92 1.30 -23.19
N ARG A 171 -17.16 -0.01 -23.25
CA ARG A 171 -18.03 -0.70 -22.28
C ARG A 171 -17.44 -0.46 -20.88
N ALA A 172 -18.20 0.26 -20.04
CA ALA A 172 -17.86 0.42 -18.63
C ALA A 172 -17.66 -0.98 -18.02
N GLN A 173 -16.42 -1.32 -17.70
CA GLN A 173 -16.11 -2.62 -17.11
C GLN A 173 -16.79 -2.66 -15.74
N LYS A 174 -17.78 -3.56 -15.58
CA LYS A 174 -18.40 -3.81 -14.27
C LYS A 174 -17.29 -4.11 -13.26
N ILE A 175 -17.13 -3.24 -12.26
CA ILE A 175 -16.17 -3.42 -11.18
C ILE A 175 -16.52 -4.74 -10.50
N LYS A 176 -15.66 -5.75 -10.64
CA LYS A 176 -15.84 -6.99 -9.91
C LYS A 176 -15.62 -6.66 -8.43
N PRO A 177 -16.54 -7.02 -7.53
CA PRO A 177 -16.33 -6.80 -6.12
C PRO A 177 -15.01 -7.45 -5.70
N SER A 178 -14.26 -6.77 -4.83
CA SER A 178 -13.08 -7.36 -4.20
C SER A 178 -13.49 -8.68 -3.56
N ARG A 179 -12.63 -9.71 -3.67
CA ARG A 179 -12.90 -11.01 -3.05
C ARG A 179 -13.13 -10.84 -1.55
N TYR A 180 -13.91 -11.74 -0.96
CA TYR A 180 -14.17 -11.73 0.47
C TYR A 180 -12.87 -11.99 1.24
N ILE A 181 -12.46 -11.01 2.05
CA ILE A 181 -11.32 -11.13 2.96
C ILE A 181 -11.82 -11.71 4.29
N PRO A 182 -11.14 -12.69 4.91
CA PRO A 182 -11.54 -13.22 6.21
C PRO A 182 -11.56 -12.16 7.33
N ALA A 183 -12.51 -12.27 8.26
CA ALA A 183 -12.67 -11.30 9.36
C ALA A 183 -11.44 -11.21 10.27
N LYS A 184 -10.79 -12.34 10.57
CA LYS A 184 -9.54 -12.38 11.34
C LYS A 184 -8.44 -11.50 10.71
N ILE A 185 -8.31 -11.57 9.39
CA ILE A 185 -7.29 -10.82 8.64
C ILE A 185 -7.62 -9.32 8.64
N ARG A 186 -8.89 -8.96 8.47
CA ARG A 186 -9.33 -7.56 8.63
C ARG A 186 -9.02 -7.02 10.03
N HIS A 187 -9.26 -7.82 11.07
CA HIS A 187 -8.99 -7.42 12.44
C HIS A 187 -7.49 -7.25 12.69
N LEU A 188 -6.66 -8.18 12.23
CA LEU A 188 -5.21 -8.08 12.33
C LEU A 188 -4.67 -6.82 11.63
N LEU A 189 -5.10 -6.56 10.39
CA LEU A 189 -4.69 -5.35 9.66
C LEU A 189 -5.16 -4.05 10.35
N ARG A 190 -6.35 -4.08 10.98
CA ARG A 190 -6.85 -2.95 11.78
C ARG A 190 -6.04 -2.77 13.07
N ASN A 191 -5.62 -3.83 13.73
CA ASN A 191 -4.80 -3.73 14.94
C ASN A 191 -3.40 -3.18 14.63
N GLU A 192 -2.86 -3.50 13.44
CA GLU A 192 -1.53 -3.06 13.04
C GLU A 192 -1.50 -1.63 12.46
N HIS A 193 -2.51 -1.26 11.67
CA HIS A 193 -2.51 0.00 10.92
C HIS A 193 -3.61 0.98 11.37
N GLY A 194 -4.40 0.58 12.36
CA GLY A 194 -5.59 1.32 12.78
C GLY A 194 -6.61 1.40 11.64
N THR A 195 -7.18 2.59 11.47
CA THR A 195 -8.14 2.90 10.39
C THR A 195 -7.53 3.74 9.27
N LYS A 196 -6.19 3.85 9.20
CA LYS A 196 -5.49 4.77 8.29
C LYS A 196 -4.88 4.02 7.11
N CYS A 197 -4.69 4.74 6.00
CA CYS A 197 -3.95 4.28 4.84
C CYS A 197 -2.50 3.96 5.24
N THR A 198 -1.98 2.82 4.76
CA THR A 198 -0.60 2.40 5.07
C THR A 198 0.47 3.16 4.29
N VAL A 199 0.11 3.90 3.24
CA VAL A 199 1.07 4.70 2.49
C VAL A 199 1.60 5.82 3.39
N ARG A 200 2.93 5.93 3.43
CA ARG A 200 3.65 6.94 4.20
C ARG A 200 3.07 8.33 3.93
N ASN A 201 2.83 9.11 4.98
CA ASN A 201 2.38 10.50 4.91
C ASN A 201 0.99 10.73 4.27
N CYS A 202 0.17 9.69 4.11
CA CYS A 202 -1.20 9.86 3.63
C CYS A 202 -2.13 10.39 4.73
N GLY A 203 -2.13 9.75 5.91
CA GLY A 203 -2.99 10.10 7.06
C GLY A 203 -4.50 9.88 6.86
N LYS A 204 -4.97 9.67 5.62
CA LYS A 204 -6.39 9.45 5.30
C LYS A 204 -6.88 8.10 5.83
N ARG A 205 -8.20 8.00 6.01
CA ARG A 205 -8.84 6.73 6.37
C ARG A 205 -8.65 5.69 5.26
N ALA A 206 -8.43 4.44 5.64
CA ALA A 206 -8.39 3.33 4.71
C ALA A 206 -9.82 2.90 4.34
N ASP A 207 -10.11 2.85 3.05
CA ASP A 207 -11.41 2.50 2.51
C ASP A 207 -11.45 1.04 2.03
N VAL A 208 -10.31 0.54 1.51
CA VAL A 208 -10.21 -0.76 0.84
C VAL A 208 -8.91 -1.45 1.23
N ILE A 209 -8.92 -2.78 1.34
CA ILE A 209 -7.71 -3.59 1.50
C ILE A 209 -7.21 -4.02 0.12
N HIS A 210 -6.02 -3.58 -0.24
CA HIS A 210 -5.30 -3.95 -1.45
C HIS A 210 -4.50 -5.23 -1.24
N HIS A 211 -4.41 -6.08 -2.26
CA HIS A 211 -3.42 -7.17 -2.28
C HIS A 211 -2.17 -6.67 -3.00
N THR A 212 -1.06 -6.49 -2.27
CA THR A 212 0.21 -6.05 -2.86
C THR A 212 0.85 -7.14 -3.71
N GLN A 213 0.58 -8.41 -3.40
CA GLN A 213 0.84 -9.54 -4.29
C GLN A 213 -0.44 -9.89 -5.08
N ARG A 214 -0.30 -10.23 -6.36
CA ARG A 214 -1.44 -10.66 -7.18
C ARG A 214 -2.11 -11.90 -6.57
N PHE A 215 -3.35 -11.73 -6.13
CA PHE A 215 -4.20 -12.83 -5.67
C PHE A 215 -4.34 -13.95 -6.70
N ALA A 216 -4.27 -13.65 -8.01
CA ALA A 216 -4.32 -14.68 -9.04
C ALA A 216 -3.17 -15.70 -8.96
N LEU A 217 -2.01 -15.29 -8.43
CA LEU A 217 -0.83 -16.13 -8.27
C LEU A 217 -0.92 -16.97 -7.00
N SER A 218 -1.17 -16.34 -5.85
CA SER A 218 -1.14 -17.01 -4.55
C SER A 218 -2.48 -17.63 -4.16
N ARG A 219 -3.60 -17.03 -4.60
CA ARG A 219 -4.98 -17.35 -4.23
C ARG A 219 -5.20 -17.45 -2.73
N ASN A 220 -4.41 -16.73 -1.95
CA ASN A 220 -4.49 -16.65 -0.49
C ASN A 220 -4.64 -15.19 -0.06
N HIS A 221 -5.18 -14.99 1.14
CA HIS A 221 -5.27 -13.66 1.76
C HIS A 221 -4.17 -13.48 2.81
N ASP A 222 -2.91 -13.80 2.47
CA ASP A 222 -1.79 -13.66 3.40
C ASP A 222 -1.67 -12.20 3.88
N PRO A 223 -1.82 -11.93 5.20
CA PRO A 223 -1.81 -10.57 5.73
C PRO A 223 -0.52 -9.79 5.41
N ARG A 224 0.60 -10.48 5.16
CA ARG A 224 1.88 -9.85 4.78
C ARG A 224 1.85 -9.18 3.41
N PHE A 225 0.95 -9.64 2.55
CA PHE A 225 0.77 -9.11 1.20
C PHE A 225 -0.56 -8.35 1.05
N MET A 226 -1.06 -7.81 2.17
CA MET A 226 -2.27 -7.01 2.22
C MET A 226 -2.00 -5.64 2.83
N ALA A 227 -2.57 -4.60 2.23
CA ALA A 227 -2.37 -3.23 2.66
C ALA A 227 -3.72 -2.48 2.70
N PRO A 228 -4.17 -1.98 3.86
CA PRO A 228 -5.31 -1.06 3.91
C PRO A 228 -4.94 0.30 3.29
N LEU A 229 -5.65 0.69 2.23
CA LEU A 229 -5.40 1.89 1.44
C LEU A 229 -6.64 2.78 1.36
N CYS A 230 -6.45 4.09 1.21
CA CYS A 230 -7.53 4.99 0.79
C CYS A 230 -7.85 4.77 -0.70
N ALA A 231 -9.00 5.23 -1.16
CA ALA A 231 -9.43 5.06 -2.55
C ALA A 231 -8.39 5.54 -3.59
N GLN A 232 -7.67 6.62 -3.30
CA GLN A 232 -6.66 7.20 -4.20
C GLN A 232 -5.40 6.33 -4.28
N HIS A 233 -4.86 5.91 -3.12
CA HIS A 233 -3.68 5.03 -3.07
C HIS A 233 -3.97 3.64 -3.61
N HIS A 234 -5.20 3.15 -3.44
CA HIS A 234 -5.63 1.91 -4.06
C HIS A 234 -5.61 1.99 -5.60
N ALA A 235 -6.07 3.11 -6.17
CA ALA A 235 -5.99 3.34 -7.61
C ALA A 235 -4.53 3.43 -8.10
N ILE A 236 -3.67 4.14 -7.36
CA ILE A 236 -2.23 4.23 -7.67
C ILE A 236 -1.59 2.83 -7.69
N ALA A 237 -1.84 2.01 -6.66
CA ALA A 237 -1.30 0.67 -6.55
C ALA A 237 -1.67 -0.19 -7.76
N HIS A 238 -2.93 -0.18 -8.18
CA HIS A 238 -3.36 -0.86 -9.40
C HIS A 238 -2.72 -0.31 -10.69
N GLY A 239 -2.44 0.98 -10.75
CA GLY A 239 -1.71 1.59 -11.87
C GLY A 239 -0.28 1.05 -11.99
N ILE A 240 0.44 0.98 -10.87
CA ILE A 240 1.82 0.49 -10.80
C ILE A 240 1.87 -1.03 -11.10
N ASP A 241 0.97 -1.81 -10.50
CA ASP A 241 0.84 -3.26 -10.73
C ASP A 241 0.60 -3.63 -12.21
N GLY A 242 0.03 -2.69 -12.97
CA GLY A 242 -0.19 -2.81 -14.41
C GLY A 242 1.06 -2.55 -15.23
N VAL A 243 1.88 -1.55 -14.87
CA VAL A 243 3.11 -1.18 -15.60
C VAL A 243 4.18 -2.25 -15.48
N PHE A 244 4.33 -2.87 -14.30
CA PHE A 244 5.32 -3.93 -14.07
C PHE A 244 5.07 -5.20 -14.92
N TRP A 245 3.83 -5.40 -15.40
CA TRP A 245 3.45 -6.56 -16.20
C TRP A 245 3.72 -6.42 -17.70
N GLU A 246 3.58 -5.21 -18.26
CA GLU A 246 3.92 -4.96 -19.67
C GLU A 246 5.42 -5.20 -19.93
N LYS A 247 6.28 -4.92 -18.94
CA LYS A 247 7.74 -5.12 -19.05
C LYS A 247 8.21 -6.58 -18.93
N ARG A 248 7.40 -7.50 -18.40
CA ARG A 248 7.77 -8.93 -18.21
C ARG A 248 7.22 -9.88 -19.29
N GLN A 249 6.42 -9.37 -20.22
CA GLN A 249 5.87 -10.15 -21.35
C GLN A 249 6.62 -9.90 -22.68
N LEU A 250 7.73 -9.17 -22.63
CA LEU A 250 8.74 -9.06 -23.69
C LEU A 250 9.95 -9.91 -23.30
#